data_AF-A0ABD5SW95-F1
#
_entry.id   AF-A0ABD5SW95-F1
#
_cell.length_a   1.000
_cell.length_b   1.000
_cell.length_c   1.000
_cell.angle_alpha   90.00
_cell.angle_beta   90.00
_cell.angle_gamma   90.00
#
_symmetry.space_group_name_H-M   'P 1'
#
loop_
_entity.id
_entity.type
_entity.pdbx_description
1 polymer ?
#
loop_
_entity_poly.entity_id
_entity_poly.type
_entity_poly.pdbx_seq_one_letter_code
_entity_poly.pdbx_strand_id
1 'polypeptide(L)'
;MSELDRAAEAIDSGALVVYPTETVYGLAADALDPDAVDRVFDAKGRDRSKPLSFAVPSVPSALRYVRATDRERRFMATFLPGPVTVLCRRR
;
A
#
# COMPACT_ATOMS: atom_id res chain seq x y z
N MET A 1 24.17 6.96 1.13
CA MET A 1 22.75 6.72 1.39
C MET A 1 21.99 7.01 0.10
N SER A 2 21.32 6.02 -0.45
CA SER A 2 20.59 6.12 -1.71
C SER A 2 19.27 6.90 -1.53
N GLU A 3 18.62 7.27 -2.64
CA GLU A 3 17.28 7.86 -2.60
C GLU A 3 16.25 6.90 -1.99
N LEU A 4 16.42 5.59 -2.23
CA LEU A 4 15.56 4.55 -1.63
C LEU A 4 15.77 4.44 -0.13
N ASP A 5 17.02 4.52 0.36
CA ASP A 5 17.30 4.49 1.79
C ASP A 5 16.65 5.68 2.50
N ARG A 6 16.77 6.88 1.92
CA ARG A 6 16.13 8.10 2.45
C ARG A 6 14.61 8.00 2.48
N ALA A 7 14.01 7.40 1.45
CA ALA A 7 12.57 7.17 1.40
C ALA A 7 12.11 6.15 2.46
N ALA A 8 12.87 5.08 2.66
CA ALA A 8 12.60 4.09 3.70
C ALA A 8 12.68 4.72 5.10
N GLU A 9 13.73 5.48 5.40
CA GLU A 9 13.87 6.21 6.68
C GLU A 9 12.74 7.23 6.90
N ALA A 10 12.28 7.90 5.84
CA ALA A 10 11.14 8.80 5.91
C ALA A 10 9.85 8.03 6.29
N ILE A 11 9.58 6.88 5.66
CA ILE A 11 8.44 6.03 6.02
C ILE A 11 8.54 5.52 7.45
N ASP A 12 9.72 5.03 7.88
CA ASP A 12 9.93 4.50 9.23
C ASP A 12 9.80 5.57 10.32
N SER A 13 10.07 6.83 10.00
CA SER A 13 9.80 7.99 10.88
C SER A 13 8.36 8.52 10.79
N GLY A 14 7.49 7.84 10.04
CA GLY A 14 6.09 8.16 9.80
C GLY A 14 5.86 9.31 8.81
N ALA A 15 6.90 9.84 8.17
CA ALA A 15 6.75 10.87 7.15
C ALA A 15 6.07 10.31 5.88
N LEU A 16 5.50 11.22 5.08
CA LEU A 16 4.86 10.87 3.82
C LEU A 16 5.87 10.89 2.68
N VAL A 17 5.78 9.91 1.78
CA VAL A 17 6.64 9.82 0.60
C VAL A 17 5.81 9.76 -0.67
N VAL A 18 6.13 10.63 -1.63
CA VAL A 18 5.61 10.53 -2.99
C VAL A 18 6.56 9.65 -3.81
N TYR A 19 6.02 8.63 -4.47
CA TYR A 19 6.81 7.67 -5.24
C TYR A 19 6.14 7.33 -6.58
N PRO A 20 6.92 7.04 -7.64
CA PRO A 20 6.36 6.67 -8.92
C PRO A 20 5.81 5.24 -8.91
N THR A 21 4.73 5.01 -9.67
CA THR A 21 4.29 3.68 -10.07
C THR A 21 4.11 3.65 -11.59
N GLU A 22 3.80 2.49 -12.16
CA GLU A 22 3.48 2.34 -13.57
C GLU A 22 2.14 3.00 -13.98
N THR A 23 1.27 3.31 -13.01
CA THR A 23 -0.03 3.96 -13.27
C THR A 23 0.00 5.45 -12.99
N VAL A 24 0.22 5.84 -11.73
CA VAL A 24 0.27 7.23 -11.25
C VAL A 24 1.21 7.35 -10.06
N TYR A 25 1.56 8.57 -9.66
CA TYR A 25 2.30 8.76 -8.41
C TYR A 25 1.45 8.36 -7.20
N GLY A 26 2.07 7.62 -6.29
CA GLY A 26 1.51 7.27 -4.99
C GLY A 26 1.95 8.25 -3.91
N LEU A 27 1.10 8.44 -2.90
CA LEU A 27 1.47 9.05 -1.62
C LEU A 27 1.43 7.93 -0.58
N ALA A 28 2.60 7.52 -0.11
CA ALA A 28 2.83 6.45 0.84
C ALA A 28 3.11 6.97 2.25
N ALA A 29 2.82 6.11 3.21
CA ALA A 29 3.16 6.20 4.62
C ALA A 29 3.31 4.76 5.15
N ASP A 30 3.79 4.57 6.38
CA ASP A 30 3.70 3.27 7.02
C ASP A 30 2.23 2.89 7.23
N ALA A 31 1.79 1.82 6.59
CA ALA A 31 0.42 1.34 6.65
C ALA A 31 0.09 0.57 7.94
N LEU A 32 1.10 0.31 8.78
CA LEU A 32 0.94 -0.30 10.10
C LEU A 32 0.90 0.74 11.23
N ASP A 33 1.27 1.99 10.95
CA ASP A 33 1.18 3.12 11.86
C ASP A 33 -0.13 3.91 11.61
N PRO A 34 -1.11 3.87 12.54
CA PRO A 34 -2.35 4.62 12.40
C PRO A 34 -2.15 6.13 12.22
N ASP A 35 -1.16 6.73 12.88
CA ASP A 35 -0.91 8.18 12.81
C ASP A 35 -0.31 8.57 11.45
N ALA A 36 0.50 7.69 10.85
CA ALA A 36 0.99 7.85 9.49
C ALA A 36 -0.13 7.69 8.46
N VAL A 37 -1.06 6.76 8.67
CA VAL A 37 -2.25 6.60 7.83
C VAL A 37 -3.18 7.82 7.89
N ASP A 38 -3.42 8.37 9.08
CA ASP A 38 -4.24 9.58 9.24
C ASP A 38 -3.63 10.78 8.51
N ARG A 39 -2.29 10.93 8.55
CA ARG A 39 -1.58 11.95 7.76
C ARG A 39 -1.82 11.80 6.25
N VAL A 40 -1.96 10.59 5.72
CA VAL A 40 -2.32 10.37 4.30
C VAL A 40 -3.74 10.84 4.01
N PHE A 41 -4.70 10.60 4.91
CA PHE A 41 -6.07 11.08 4.73
C PHE A 41 -6.14 12.60 4.74
N ASP A 42 -5.48 13.23 5.70
CA ASP A 42 -5.46 14.68 5.86
C ASP A 42 -4.76 15.36 4.67
N ALA A 43 -3.60 14.85 4.26
CA ALA A 43 -2.87 15.37 3.10
C ALA A 43 -3.65 15.25 1.79
N LYS A 44 -4.47 14.19 1.63
CA LYS A 44 -5.32 14.00 0.43
C LYS A 44 -6.65 14.74 0.52
N GLY A 45 -7.05 15.26 1.69
CA GLY A 45 -8.42 15.70 1.95
C GLY A 45 -9.44 14.59 1.66
N ARG A 46 -9.07 13.32 1.92
CA ARG A 46 -9.87 12.16 1.54
C ARG A 46 -10.88 11.81 2.63
N ASP A 47 -12.10 11.50 2.23
CA ASP A 47 -13.11 10.95 3.12
C ASP A 47 -12.63 9.62 3.74
N ARG A 48 -12.67 9.52 5.07
CA ARG A 48 -12.21 8.35 5.84
C ARG A 48 -13.02 7.08 5.58
N SER A 49 -14.24 7.20 5.05
CA SER A 49 -15.03 6.04 4.60
C SER A 49 -14.47 5.38 3.34
N LYS A 50 -13.60 6.07 2.58
CA LYS A 50 -13.01 5.55 1.34
C LYS A 50 -11.67 4.89 1.63
N PRO A 51 -11.54 3.56 1.48
CA PRO A 51 -10.31 2.85 1.82
C PRO A 51 -9.12 3.36 1.00
N LEU A 52 -7.94 3.20 1.58
CA LEU A 52 -6.65 3.41 0.94
C LEU A 52 -6.16 2.08 0.33
N SER A 53 -5.31 2.18 -0.69
CA SER A 53 -4.60 1.01 -1.22
C SER A 53 -3.46 0.63 -0.27
N PHE A 54 -3.22 -0.67 -0.13
CA PHE A 54 -2.17 -1.22 0.72
C PHE A 54 -1.11 -1.90 -0.15
N ALA A 55 0.03 -1.22 -0.32
CA ALA A 55 1.15 -1.72 -1.11
C ALA A 55 1.98 -2.71 -0.29
N VAL A 56 2.34 -3.83 -0.91
CA VAL A 56 3.20 -4.86 -0.30
C VAL A 56 4.22 -5.34 -1.32
N PRO A 57 5.39 -5.86 -0.89
CA PRO A 57 6.44 -6.28 -1.82
C PRO A 57 6.11 -7.58 -2.57
N SER A 58 5.13 -8.37 -2.11
CA SER A 58 4.81 -9.66 -2.71
C SER A 58 3.43 -10.18 -2.33
N VAL A 59 2.88 -11.10 -3.13
CA VAL A 59 1.62 -11.81 -2.84
C VAL A 59 1.68 -12.57 -1.51
N PRO A 60 2.75 -13.32 -1.17
CA PRO A 60 2.89 -13.89 0.17
C PRO A 60 2.79 -12.86 1.30
N SER A 61 3.33 -11.65 1.12
CA SER A 61 3.21 -10.56 2.10
C SER A 61 1.77 -10.09 2.24
N ALA A 62 1.04 -9.89 1.13
CA ALA A 62 -0.40 -9.54 1.17
C ALA A 62 -1.21 -10.58 1.95
N LEU A 63 -0.96 -11.87 1.73
CA LEU A 63 -1.71 -12.97 2.35
C LEU A 63 -1.58 -13.04 3.88
N ARG A 64 -0.59 -12.36 4.47
CA ARG A 64 -0.47 -12.16 5.93
C ARG A 64 -1.56 -11.22 6.47
N TYR A 65 -2.06 -10.30 5.66
CA TYR A 65 -3.01 -9.25 6.06
C TYR A 65 -4.44 -9.46 5.54
N VAL A 66 -4.62 -10.31 4.52
CA VAL A 66 -5.93 -10.55 3.89
C VAL A 66 -6.32 -12.01 3.84
N ARG A 67 -7.63 -12.27 3.88
CA ARG A 67 -8.25 -13.57 3.61
C ARG A 67 -8.59 -13.60 2.12
N ALA A 68 -7.79 -14.34 1.35
CA ALA A 68 -8.00 -14.54 -0.08
C ALA A 68 -8.59 -15.94 -0.35
N THR A 69 -9.69 -15.96 -1.09
CA THR A 69 -10.29 -17.10 -1.79
C THR A 69 -9.37 -17.61 -2.88
N ASP A 70 -9.67 -18.80 -3.42
CA ASP A 70 -8.92 -19.37 -4.54
C ASP A 70 -9.01 -18.52 -5.80
N ARG A 71 -10.12 -17.80 -6.00
CA ARG A 71 -10.28 -16.87 -7.12
C ARG A 71 -9.30 -15.71 -7.00
N GLU A 72 -9.24 -15.05 -5.84
CA GLU A 72 -8.33 -13.94 -5.59
C GLU A 72 -6.87 -14.38 -5.68
N ARG A 73 -6.54 -15.58 -5.15
CA ARG A 73 -5.18 -16.15 -5.26
C ARG A 73 -4.76 -16.40 -6.71
N ARG A 74 -5.63 -16.99 -7.52
CA ARG A 74 -5.37 -17.19 -8.96
C ARG A 74 -5.21 -15.86 -9.68
N PHE A 75 -6.07 -14.88 -9.39
CA PHE A 75 -5.97 -13.55 -9.97
C PHE A 75 -4.65 -12.87 -9.63
N MET A 76 -4.24 -12.88 -8.35
CA MET A 76 -2.94 -12.35 -7.93
C MET A 76 -1.77 -13.04 -8.63
N ALA A 77 -1.81 -14.37 -8.78
CA ALA A 77 -0.75 -15.12 -9.46
C ALA A 77 -0.61 -14.80 -10.95
N THR A 78 -1.69 -14.38 -11.61
CA THR A 78 -1.69 -14.03 -13.04
C THR A 78 -1.37 -12.56 -13.29
N PHE A 79 -1.85 -11.65 -12.44
CA PHE A 79 -1.86 -10.21 -12.74
C PHE A 79 -0.96 -9.37 -11.83
N LEU A 80 -0.34 -9.95 -10.79
CA LEU A 80 0.62 -9.24 -9.94
C LEU A 80 2.06 -9.75 -10.16
N PRO A 81 3.07 -8.86 -10.18
CA PRO A 81 2.95 -7.39 -10.12
C PRO A 81 2.33 -6.80 -11.41
N GLY A 82 1.50 -5.77 -11.28
CA GLY A 82 0.81 -5.14 -12.40
C GLY A 82 -0.23 -4.09 -11.96
N PRO A 83 -0.87 -3.40 -12.91
CA PRO A 83 -1.73 -2.23 -12.67
C PRO A 83 -3.14 -2.61 -12.17
N VAL A 84 -3.21 -3.53 -11.22
CA VAL A 84 -4.46 -4.03 -10.64
C VAL A 84 -4.40 -3.95 -9.11
N THR A 85 -5.51 -3.59 -8.49
CA THR A 85 -5.69 -3.67 -7.03
C THR A 85 -6.72 -4.74 -6.72
N VAL A 86 -6.34 -5.71 -5.88
CA VAL A 86 -7.22 -6.83 -5.52
C VAL A 86 -7.93 -6.52 -4.20
N LEU A 87 -9.24 -6.32 -4.25
CA LEU A 87 -10.05 -6.15 -3.05
C LEU A 87 -10.21 -7.51 -2.36
N CYS A 88 -9.76 -7.60 -1.11
CA CYS A 88 -9.86 -8.80 -0.28
C CYS A 88 -10.44 -8.46 1.08
N ARG A 89 -11.00 -9.45 1.77
CA ARG A 89 -11.41 -9.28 3.18
C ARG A 89 -10.16 -9.17 4.06
N ARG A 90 -10.07 -8.11 4.87
CA ARG A 90 -9.02 -7.98 5.90
C ARG A 90 -9.04 -9.17 6.86
N ARG A 91 -7.87 -9.63 7.31
CA ARG A 91 -7.74 -10.69 8.32
C ARG A 91 -8.19 -10.27 9.70
#